data_AF-A0A835M4N6-F1
#
_entry.id   AF-A0A835M4N6-F1
#
_cell.length_a   1.000
_cell.length_b   1.000
_cell.length_c   1.000
_cell.angle_alpha   90.00
_cell.angle_beta   90.00
_cell.angle_gamma   90.00
#
_symmetry.space_group_name_H-M   'P 1'
#
loop_
_entity.id
_entity.type
_entity.pdbx_description
1 polymer ?
#
loop_
_entity_poly.entity_id
_entity_poly.type
_entity_poly.pdbx_seq_one_letter_code
_entity_poly.pdbx_strand_id
1 'polypeptide(L)'
;ALLWHRFMGKGVIAADSNSSPFLRVYAHCSKGRAGVTLLLINLSNQTNFNVMVRNNMNSDLHIGKRSPSEGSFVHGLQKSVSWIERKASDGTLMREEYHLTPDGDLRSQTMALNGKPLQLTESGDIPNLDPLLTDMQSLLSVIPLSIAFIALPNFEAPGCV
;
A
#
# COMPACT_ATOMS: atom_id res chain seq x y z
N ALA A 1 -13.11 10.90 -8.43
CA ALA A 1 -12.26 9.80 -8.94
C ALA A 1 -10.83 10.23 -9.38
N LEU A 2 -10.35 11.44 -9.03
CA LEU A 2 -9.06 11.95 -9.51
C LEU A 2 -7.85 11.18 -8.96
N LEU A 3 -7.76 10.97 -7.64
CA LEU A 3 -6.63 10.25 -7.03
C LEU A 3 -6.51 8.83 -7.59
N TRP A 4 -7.64 8.13 -7.75
CA TRP A 4 -7.68 6.83 -8.42
C TRP A 4 -7.03 6.89 -9.81
N HIS A 5 -7.47 7.84 -10.66
CA HIS A 5 -6.90 8.00 -11.99
C HIS A 5 -5.41 8.35 -11.99
N ARG A 6 -4.92 9.09 -10.98
CA ARG A 6 -3.51 9.47 -10.87
C ARG A 6 -2.62 8.32 -10.38
N PHE A 7 -3.11 7.48 -9.47
CA PHE A 7 -2.25 6.54 -8.74
C PHE A 7 -2.45 5.08 -9.14
N MET A 8 -3.68 4.64 -9.41
CA MET A 8 -3.97 3.23 -9.68
C MET A 8 -3.69 2.89 -11.14
N GLY A 9 -2.75 1.96 -11.36
CA GLY A 9 -2.40 1.44 -12.67
C GLY A 9 -3.36 0.33 -13.15
N LYS A 10 -3.04 -0.23 -14.32
CA LYS A 10 -3.88 -1.24 -14.99
C LYS A 10 -3.69 -2.67 -14.43
N GLY A 11 -2.51 -2.99 -13.90
CA GLY A 11 -2.25 -4.29 -13.29
C GLY A 11 -2.92 -4.38 -11.92
N VAL A 12 -3.75 -5.39 -11.71
CA VAL A 12 -4.43 -5.67 -10.45
C VAL A 12 -3.66 -6.73 -9.69
N ILE A 13 -3.46 -6.54 -8.39
CA ILE A 13 -2.73 -7.45 -7.51
C ILE A 13 -3.68 -7.93 -6.42
N ALA A 14 -3.64 -9.22 -6.11
CA ALA A 14 -4.35 -9.76 -4.97
C ALA A 14 -3.75 -9.19 -3.67
N ALA A 15 -4.62 -8.64 -2.81
CA ALA A 15 -4.24 -8.17 -1.49
C ALA A 15 -4.93 -9.05 -0.45
N ASP A 16 -4.15 -9.88 0.23
CA ASP A 16 -4.64 -10.65 1.36
C ASP A 16 -4.49 -9.84 2.64
N SER A 17 -5.56 -9.75 3.39
CA SER A 17 -5.56 -9.11 4.70
C SER A 17 -6.35 -9.97 5.68
N ASN A 18 -5.72 -10.41 6.77
CA ASN A 18 -6.42 -11.00 7.91
C ASN A 18 -7.12 -9.91 8.75
N SER A 19 -7.65 -8.86 8.10
CA SER A 19 -8.21 -7.69 8.74
C SER A 19 -9.71 -7.83 8.95
N SER A 20 -10.25 -6.97 9.82
CA SER A 20 -11.69 -6.80 10.02
C SER A 20 -12.44 -6.62 8.69
N PRO A 21 -13.69 -7.10 8.57
CA PRO A 21 -14.54 -6.85 7.40
C PRO A 21 -14.83 -5.36 7.14
N PHE A 22 -14.55 -4.49 8.13
CA PHE A 22 -14.68 -3.03 8.00
C PHE A 22 -13.47 -2.37 7.31
N LEU A 23 -12.37 -3.08 7.09
CA LEU A 23 -11.24 -2.59 6.30
C LEU A 23 -11.22 -3.28 4.95
N ARG A 24 -11.41 -2.51 3.88
CA ARG A 24 -11.26 -3.02 2.50
C ARG A 24 -9.90 -2.60 1.94
N VAL A 25 -9.22 -3.53 1.31
CA VAL A 25 -7.88 -3.34 0.73
C VAL A 25 -7.93 -3.71 -0.75
N TYR A 26 -7.40 -2.83 -1.60
CA TYR A 26 -7.21 -3.08 -3.02
C TYR A 26 -5.78 -2.72 -3.41
N ALA A 27 -5.15 -3.51 -4.27
CA ALA A 27 -3.77 -3.28 -4.70
C ALA A 27 -3.67 -3.30 -6.22
N HIS A 28 -2.99 -2.31 -6.77
CA HIS A 28 -2.70 -2.21 -8.20
C HIS A 28 -1.23 -1.87 -8.39
N CYS A 29 -0.67 -2.21 -9.55
CA CYS A 29 0.60 -1.63 -9.98
C CYS A 29 0.47 -0.10 -10.00
N SER A 30 1.52 0.62 -9.61
CA SER A 30 1.49 2.07 -9.64
C SER A 30 1.41 2.60 -11.07
N LYS A 31 0.60 3.64 -11.28
CA LYS A 31 0.48 4.27 -12.59
C LYS A 31 1.71 5.14 -12.88
N GLY A 32 2.35 4.90 -14.02
CA GLY A 32 3.45 5.75 -14.54
C GLY A 32 4.78 5.60 -13.81
N ARG A 33 4.91 4.67 -12.85
CA ARG A 33 6.14 4.40 -12.11
C ARG A 33 6.17 2.97 -11.58
N ALA A 34 7.37 2.47 -11.29
CA ALA A 34 7.56 1.16 -10.67
C ALA A 34 7.02 1.13 -9.22
N GLY A 35 6.49 -0.02 -8.83
CA GLY A 35 5.95 -0.26 -7.49
C GLY A 35 4.46 -0.55 -7.48
N VAL A 36 3.87 -0.44 -6.30
CA VAL A 36 2.48 -0.79 -6.02
C VAL A 36 1.77 0.37 -5.35
N THR A 37 0.50 0.56 -5.69
CA THR A 37 -0.39 1.47 -4.99
C THR A 37 -1.52 0.69 -4.33
N LEU A 38 -1.71 0.93 -3.04
CA LEU A 38 -2.82 0.41 -2.26
C LEU A 38 -3.93 1.46 -2.15
N LEU A 39 -5.17 0.99 -2.18
CA LEU A 39 -6.35 1.73 -1.74
C LEU A 39 -6.89 1.03 -0.49
N LEU A 40 -6.99 1.77 0.60
CA LEU A 40 -7.54 1.32 1.87
C LEU A 40 -8.80 2.11 2.17
N ILE A 41 -9.88 1.42 2.52
CA ILE A 41 -11.16 2.04 2.88
C ILE A 41 -11.54 1.53 4.26
N ASN A 42 -11.52 2.42 5.24
CA ASN A 42 -12.02 2.14 6.58
C ASN A 42 -13.49 2.53 6.67
N LEU A 43 -14.35 1.53 6.88
CA LEU A 43 -15.80 1.65 7.00
C LEU A 43 -16.28 1.59 8.44
N SER A 44 -15.37 1.36 9.39
CA SER A 44 -15.68 1.43 10.81
C SER A 44 -15.85 2.89 11.21
N ASN A 45 -16.83 3.18 12.06
CA ASN A 45 -17.06 4.49 12.66
C ASN A 45 -16.32 4.70 13.97
N GLN A 46 -15.65 3.67 14.49
CA GLN A 46 -15.00 3.69 15.82
C GLN A 46 -13.56 3.18 15.80
N THR A 47 -13.19 2.36 14.81
CA THR A 47 -11.91 1.65 14.80
C THR A 47 -10.90 2.38 13.93
N ASN A 48 -9.76 2.74 14.50
CA ASN A 48 -8.56 3.06 13.74
C ASN A 48 -7.82 1.75 13.41
N PHE A 49 -7.52 1.53 12.14
CA PHE A 49 -6.74 0.36 11.71
C PHE A 49 -5.26 0.71 11.57
N ASN A 50 -4.42 -0.05 12.27
CA ASN A 50 -2.97 -0.03 12.07
C ASN A 50 -2.57 -1.18 11.17
N VAL A 51 -2.08 -0.87 9.98
CA VAL A 51 -1.78 -1.80 8.90
C VAL A 51 -0.27 -1.89 8.73
N MET A 52 0.25 -3.11 8.63
CA MET A 52 1.62 -3.37 8.21
C MET A 52 1.61 -4.00 6.82
N VAL A 53 2.30 -3.39 5.87
CA VAL A 53 2.42 -3.92 4.52
C VAL A 53 3.59 -4.89 4.47
N ARG A 54 3.35 -6.09 3.93
CA ARG A 54 4.36 -7.13 3.73
C ARG A 54 4.28 -7.69 2.33
N ASN A 55 5.43 -8.04 1.77
CA ASN A 55 5.48 -8.76 0.51
C ASN A 55 5.39 -10.27 0.80
N ASN A 56 4.37 -10.92 0.24
CA ASN A 56 4.10 -12.33 0.49
C ASN A 56 4.77 -13.29 -0.52
N MET A 57 5.69 -12.80 -1.35
CA MET A 57 6.43 -13.63 -2.31
C MET A 57 7.35 -14.71 -1.70
N ASN A 58 7.27 -14.96 -0.39
CA ASN A 58 8.00 -16.00 0.32
C ASN A 58 7.09 -16.94 1.15
N SER A 59 5.77 -16.93 0.98
CA SER A 59 4.89 -17.89 1.67
C SER A 59 4.46 -19.05 0.75
N ASP A 60 5.41 -19.82 0.26
CA ASP A 60 5.12 -21.21 -0.08
C ASP A 60 6.23 -22.10 0.49
N LEU A 61 6.27 -22.16 1.82
CA LEU A 61 6.85 -23.26 2.55
C LEU A 61 5.74 -23.86 3.40
N HIS A 62 4.86 -24.61 2.74
CA HIS A 62 4.12 -25.68 3.40
C HIS A 62 5.12 -26.70 3.95
N ILE A 63 5.71 -26.45 5.12
CA ILE A 63 6.26 -27.53 5.96
C ILE A 63 5.04 -28.20 6.63
N GLY A 64 4.28 -28.92 5.81
CA GLY A 64 3.48 -30.02 6.31
C GLY A 64 4.46 -31.01 6.93
N LYS A 65 4.35 -31.23 8.25
CA LYS A 65 5.02 -32.36 8.89
C LYS A 65 4.48 -33.65 8.25
N ARG A 66 5.22 -34.19 7.29
CA ARG A 66 5.17 -35.61 6.94
C ARG A 66 6.59 -36.16 7.09
N SER A 67 6.66 -37.21 7.90
CA SER A 67 7.83 -38.07 8.12
C SER A 67 8.36 -38.62 6.78
N PRO A 68 9.63 -39.02 6.69
CA PRO A 68 10.39 -39.09 5.45
C PRO A 68 10.22 -40.41 4.70
N SER A 69 10.10 -40.33 3.37
CA SER A 69 10.66 -41.35 2.48
C SER A 69 10.93 -40.77 1.09
N GLU A 70 12.20 -40.91 0.71
CA GLU A 70 12.74 -40.98 -0.65
C GLU A 70 12.79 -39.73 -1.52
N GLY A 71 14.00 -39.48 -2.04
CA GLY A 71 14.14 -38.95 -3.39
C GLY A 71 14.82 -37.61 -3.56
N SER A 72 16.11 -37.53 -3.19
CA SER A 72 17.15 -36.85 -3.98
C SER A 72 17.18 -35.31 -4.10
N PHE A 73 18.42 -34.87 -4.34
CA PHE A 73 18.88 -33.54 -4.75
C PHE A 73 18.96 -32.47 -3.66
N VAL A 74 20.01 -32.66 -2.87
CA VAL A 74 20.98 -31.63 -2.49
C VAL A 74 21.14 -30.58 -3.60
N HIS A 75 20.43 -29.47 -3.48
CA HIS A 75 20.91 -28.14 -3.86
C HIS A 75 20.23 -27.07 -2.99
N GLY A 76 20.19 -27.32 -1.68
CA GLY A 76 20.03 -26.24 -0.71
C GLY A 76 21.39 -25.60 -0.48
N LEU A 77 21.58 -24.37 -0.96
CA LEU A 77 21.94 -23.25 -0.08
C LEU A 77 21.93 -21.92 -0.84
N GLN A 78 21.32 -20.93 -0.17
CA GLN A 78 21.42 -19.48 -0.40
C GLN A 78 20.49 -18.85 -1.43
N LYS A 79 19.27 -18.51 -1.02
CA LYS A 79 18.58 -17.23 -1.36
C LYS A 79 17.61 -16.80 -0.24
N SER A 80 18.07 -16.82 1.02
CA SER A 80 17.54 -15.89 2.01
C SER A 80 18.33 -14.58 1.85
N VAL A 81 17.69 -13.42 2.00
CA VAL A 81 18.18 -12.03 1.79
C VAL A 81 18.47 -11.59 0.33
N SER A 82 17.44 -11.09 -0.37
CA SER A 82 17.61 -10.27 -1.60
C SER A 82 17.26 -8.77 -1.43
N TRP A 83 16.69 -8.34 -0.30
CA TRP A 83 16.44 -6.91 -0.02
C TRP A 83 17.67 -6.16 0.51
N ILE A 84 18.69 -6.86 1.01
CA ILE A 84 19.89 -6.22 1.56
C ILE A 84 20.88 -5.78 0.45
N GLU A 85 20.75 -6.27 -0.78
CA GLU A 85 21.82 -6.13 -1.78
C GLU A 85 21.60 -5.13 -2.91
N ARG A 86 20.45 -4.44 -2.98
CA ARG A 86 20.34 -3.24 -3.82
C ARG A 86 20.26 -2.01 -2.94
N LYS A 87 21.42 -1.68 -2.36
CA LYS A 87 21.71 -0.37 -1.79
C LYS A 87 21.32 0.70 -2.81
N ALA A 88 20.12 1.28 -2.65
CA ALA A 88 19.98 2.70 -2.89
C ALA A 88 20.94 3.34 -1.89
N SER A 89 21.97 3.99 -2.42
CA SER A 89 22.80 4.95 -1.72
C SER A 89 21.98 5.73 -0.68
N ASP A 90 22.19 5.44 0.60
CA ASP A 90 21.98 6.37 1.72
C ASP A 90 20.59 7.03 1.85
N GLY A 91 19.50 6.27 1.68
CA GLY A 91 18.14 6.80 1.88
C GLY A 91 17.21 5.78 2.52
N THR A 92 16.56 6.15 3.61
CA THR A 92 15.38 5.44 4.13
C THR A 92 14.35 5.29 3.01
N LEU A 93 13.87 4.07 2.76
CA LEU A 93 12.81 3.86 1.77
C LEU A 93 11.53 4.51 2.29
N MET A 94 11.06 5.55 1.61
CA MET A 94 9.86 6.28 1.98
C MET A 94 8.67 5.81 1.15
N ARG A 95 7.52 5.65 1.80
CA ARG A 95 6.23 5.52 1.13
C ARG A 95 5.50 6.87 1.14
N GLU A 96 4.63 7.05 0.16
CA GLU A 96 3.77 8.23 0.07
C GLU A 96 2.37 7.87 0.53
N GLU A 97 1.82 8.67 1.44
CA GLU A 97 0.47 8.49 1.96
C GLU A 97 -0.43 9.68 1.61
N TYR A 98 -1.62 9.35 1.11
CA TYR A 98 -2.65 10.30 0.69
C TYR A 98 -3.96 9.94 1.39
N HIS A 99 -4.16 10.51 2.56
CA HIS A 99 -5.34 10.27 3.40
C HIS A 99 -6.45 11.25 3.03
N LEU A 100 -7.58 10.71 2.62
CA LEU A 100 -8.79 11.45 2.30
C LEU A 100 -9.79 11.32 3.46
N THR A 101 -10.17 12.47 3.99
CA THR A 101 -11.16 12.58 5.08
C THR A 101 -12.27 13.55 4.67
N PRO A 102 -13.50 13.38 5.19
CA PRO A 102 -14.49 14.44 5.08
C PRO A 102 -14.00 15.71 5.78
N ASP A 103 -14.46 16.87 5.29
CA ASP A 103 -14.35 18.12 6.04
C ASP A 103 -15.43 18.14 7.13
N GLY A 104 -15.09 17.59 8.30
CA GLY A 104 -15.97 17.49 9.48
C GLY A 104 -17.01 16.37 9.40
N ASP A 105 -17.97 16.46 8.48
CA ASP A 105 -19.09 15.51 8.32
C ASP A 105 -18.99 14.69 7.03
N LEU A 106 -19.39 13.42 7.07
CA LEU A 106 -19.41 12.52 5.90
C LEU A 106 -20.31 13.00 4.76
N ARG A 107 -21.27 13.89 5.04
CA ARG A 107 -22.11 14.51 4.00
C ARG A 107 -21.48 15.76 3.39
N SER A 108 -20.32 16.19 3.88
CA SER A 108 -19.60 17.32 3.30
C SER A 108 -19.28 17.06 1.83
N GLN A 109 -19.43 18.11 1.02
CA GLN A 109 -19.03 18.08 -0.38
C GLN A 109 -17.53 18.36 -0.56
N THR A 110 -16.86 18.76 0.52
CA THR A 110 -15.42 19.02 0.55
C THR A 110 -14.72 17.85 1.22
N MET A 111 -13.71 17.32 0.54
CA MET A 111 -12.78 16.36 1.13
C MET A 111 -11.47 17.06 1.45
N ALA A 112 -10.81 16.66 2.54
CA ALA A 112 -9.45 17.04 2.84
C ALA A 112 -8.47 15.94 2.42
N LEU A 113 -7.35 16.34 1.83
CA LEU A 113 -6.19 15.50 1.59
C LEU A 113 -5.13 15.81 2.64
N ASN A 114 -4.76 14.82 3.45
CA ASN A 114 -3.76 14.97 4.51
C ASN A 114 -4.06 16.17 5.43
N GLY A 115 -5.35 16.41 5.72
CA GLY A 115 -5.84 17.52 6.54
C GLY A 115 -6.05 18.86 5.80
N LYS A 116 -5.69 18.98 4.52
CA LYS A 116 -5.89 20.20 3.72
C LYS A 116 -7.12 20.05 2.81
N PRO A 117 -8.14 20.92 2.89
CA PRO A 117 -9.29 20.88 1.99
C PRO A 117 -8.86 20.92 0.51
N LEU A 118 -9.40 20.00 -0.29
CA LEU A 118 -9.20 19.97 -1.73
C LEU A 118 -10.15 20.97 -2.38
N GLN A 119 -9.60 22.08 -2.84
CA GLN A 119 -10.31 23.10 -3.61
C GLN A 119 -9.51 23.42 -4.87
N LEU A 120 -10.20 23.82 -5.93
CA LEU A 120 -9.54 24.33 -7.12
C LEU A 120 -8.76 25.60 -6.76
N THR A 121 -7.69 25.87 -7.50
CA THR A 121 -7.00 27.16 -7.42
C THR A 121 -7.92 28.29 -7.88
N GLU A 122 -7.52 29.54 -7.65
CA GLU A 122 -8.27 30.71 -8.15
C GLU A 122 -8.45 30.70 -9.68
N SER A 123 -7.51 30.08 -10.40
CA SER A 123 -7.56 29.86 -11.86
C SER A 123 -8.46 28.70 -12.28
N GLY A 124 -9.02 27.94 -11.34
CA GLY A 124 -9.83 26.75 -11.61
C GLY A 124 -9.03 25.47 -11.86
N ASP A 125 -7.72 25.48 -11.59
CA ASP A 125 -6.85 24.32 -11.79
C ASP A 125 -6.95 23.33 -10.62
N ILE A 126 -6.57 22.09 -10.89
CA ILE A 126 -6.44 21.05 -9.87
C ILE A 126 -5.30 21.42 -8.91
N PRO A 127 -5.53 21.43 -7.59
CA PRO A 127 -4.48 21.75 -6.62
C PRO A 127 -3.39 20.67 -6.61
N ASN A 128 -2.20 21.01 -6.10
CA ASN A 128 -1.18 20.00 -5.85
C ASN A 128 -1.67 18.96 -4.84
N LEU A 129 -1.44 17.70 -5.17
CA LEU A 129 -1.79 16.56 -4.33
C LEU A 129 -0.53 16.11 -3.60
N ASP A 130 -0.20 16.78 -2.50
CA ASP A 130 1.06 16.54 -1.78
C ASP A 130 0.95 15.30 -0.87
N PRO A 131 1.94 14.38 -0.91
CA PRO A 131 1.97 13.23 -0.03
C PRO A 131 2.42 13.59 1.38
N LEU A 132 2.06 12.73 2.33
CA LEU A 132 2.86 12.53 3.54
C LEU A 132 3.93 11.48 3.26
N LEU A 133 5.19 11.84 3.45
CA LEU A 133 6.31 10.91 3.31
C LEU A 133 6.54 10.21 4.64
N THR A 134 6.39 8.89 4.63
CA THR A 134 6.49 8.07 5.82
C THR A 134 7.49 6.94 5.59
N ASP A 135 8.22 6.55 6.63
CA ASP A 135 9.11 5.39 6.56
C ASP A 135 8.36 4.11 6.15
N MET A 136 8.91 3.34 5.21
CA MET A 136 8.27 2.14 4.67
C MET A 136 7.94 1.08 5.72
N GLN A 137 8.72 0.96 6.80
CA GLN A 137 8.53 -0.07 7.84
C GLN A 137 7.60 0.37 8.97
N SER A 138 7.32 1.67 9.09
CA SER A 138 6.39 2.18 10.10
C SER A 138 4.97 1.65 9.91
N LEU A 139 4.17 1.62 10.98
CA LEU A 139 2.76 1.24 10.87
C LEU A 139 1.96 2.32 10.13
N LEU A 140 1.10 1.88 9.23
CA LEU A 140 0.15 2.75 8.53
C LEU A 140 -1.14 2.86 9.34
N SER A 141 -1.53 4.07 9.72
CA SER A 141 -2.80 4.30 10.42
C SER A 141 -3.88 4.73 9.43
N VAL A 142 -5.06 4.10 9.49
CA VAL A 142 -6.24 4.45 8.70
C VAL A 142 -7.40 4.74 9.66
N ILE A 143 -7.72 6.03 9.81
CA ILE A 143 -8.71 6.49 10.78
C ILE A 143 -10.14 6.07 10.38
N PRO A 144 -11.11 6.08 11.32
CA PRO A 144 -12.51 5.75 11.03
C PRO A 144 -13.09 6.53 9.84
N LEU A 145 -13.95 5.88 9.05
CA LEU A 145 -14.72 6.47 7.95
C LEU A 145 -13.87 7.29 6.97
N SER A 146 -12.70 6.77 6.61
CA SER A 146 -11.72 7.43 5.74
C SER A 146 -11.21 6.52 4.63
N ILE A 147 -10.54 7.13 3.66
CA ILE A 147 -9.92 6.45 2.52
C ILE A 147 -8.45 6.86 2.48
N ALA A 148 -7.54 5.91 2.21
CA ALA A 148 -6.13 6.22 2.00
C ALA A 148 -5.61 5.60 0.71
N PHE A 149 -4.88 6.38 -0.08
CA PHE A 149 -4.04 5.86 -1.16
C PHE A 149 -2.60 5.82 -0.68
N ILE A 150 -1.96 4.66 -0.79
CA ILE A 150 -0.58 4.44 -0.33
C ILE A 150 0.25 4.04 -1.53
N ALA A 151 1.19 4.89 -1.96
CA ALA A 151 2.13 4.52 -2.99
C ALA A 151 3.40 3.96 -2.33
N LEU A 152 3.83 2.78 -2.81
CA LEU A 152 4.99 2.04 -2.36
C LEU A 152 5.98 1.98 -3.53
N PRO A 153 6.85 3.00 -3.68
CA PRO A 153 7.84 3.03 -4.74
C PRO A 153 8.77 1.82 -4.65
N ASN A 154 9.14 1.25 -5.80
CA ASN A 154 10.07 0.13 -5.87
C ASN A 154 9.63 -1.14 -5.10
N PHE A 155 8.33 -1.25 -4.76
CA PHE A 155 7.79 -2.47 -4.19
C PHE A 155 7.73 -3.57 -5.25
N GLU A 156 8.45 -4.67 -5.02
CA GLU A 156 8.49 -5.79 -5.97
C GLU A 156 7.17 -6.58 -5.92
N ALA A 157 6.44 -6.58 -7.03
CA ALA A 157 5.28 -7.43 -7.25
C ALA A 157 5.33 -8.03 -8.67
N PRO A 158 5.14 -9.34 -8.85
CA PRO A 158 5.16 -9.94 -10.18
C PRO A 158 4.01 -9.36 -11.00
N GLY A 159 4.31 -8.89 -12.20
CA GLY A 159 3.33 -8.25 -13.08
C GLY A 159 3.25 -6.72 -12.99
N CYS A 160 4.07 -6.08 -12.14
CA CYS A 160 4.22 -4.61 -12.08
C CYS A 160 5.53 -4.10 -12.68
N VAL A 161 6.11 -4.87 -13.59
CA VAL A 161 7.32 -4.57 -14.38
C VAL A 161 6.98 -3.98 -15.74
#